data_AF-A0A5N9GKI1-F1
#
_entry.id   AF-A0A5N9GKI1-F1
#
_cell.length_a   1.000
_cell.length_b   1.000
_cell.length_c   1.000
_cell.angle_alpha   90.00
_cell.angle_beta   90.00
_cell.angle_gamma   90.00
#
_symmetry.space_group_name_H-M   'P 1'
#
loop_
_entity.id
_entity.type
_entity.pdbx_description
1 polymer ?
#
loop_
_entity_poly.entity_id
_entity_poly.type
_entity_poly.pdbx_seq_one_letter_code
_entity_poly.pdbx_strand_id
1 'polypeptide(L)'
;MPVYEYVCQECSAKFDLKRPMSQSDNPATCPECTGVGERVYSVFTALTKGIGTISTRHSSGGGRGTAVVAPRRSASQNQESAPPDILKELFSILESIPTGTQGTIEACIDELEKGIRNFYASDQAITVERRAEPRSGSAGRPSFEVDLAVWRSRDVDGNSSLEKQRYISEVLWQFVTAAGQDAVSALNRLILGAAQRKMIVCTNVEDSTALLNLLRRGAEACSGQVYLCVFPAKKDPRAHGLRMWMLKSGRWNPYPD
;
A
#
# COMPACT_ATOMS: atom_id res chain seq x y z
N MET A 1 -34.05 -15.72 -16.01
CA MET A 1 -32.71 -16.36 -16.00
C MET A 1 -31.74 -15.43 -15.31
N PRO A 2 -30.88 -15.95 -14.40
CA PRO A 2 -29.79 -15.17 -13.80
C PRO A 2 -28.83 -14.58 -14.85
N VAL A 3 -28.15 -13.50 -14.48
CA VAL A 3 -27.05 -12.88 -15.22
C VAL A 3 -25.74 -13.31 -14.55
N TYR A 4 -24.71 -13.60 -15.35
CA TYR A 4 -23.35 -13.89 -14.87
C TYR A 4 -22.33 -13.05 -15.64
N GLU A 5 -21.33 -12.54 -14.94
CA GLU A 5 -20.19 -11.78 -15.48
C GLU A 5 -19.13 -12.75 -16.03
N TYR A 6 -18.53 -12.42 -17.18
CA TYR A 6 -17.44 -13.16 -17.81
C TYR A 6 -16.29 -12.22 -18.17
N VAL A 7 -15.06 -12.75 -18.17
CA VAL A 7 -13.86 -12.06 -18.67
C VAL A 7 -13.28 -12.86 -19.82
N CYS A 8 -13.02 -12.20 -20.95
CA CYS A 8 -12.32 -12.81 -22.08
C CYS A 8 -10.83 -13.02 -21.77
N GLN A 9 -10.33 -14.23 -22.00
CA GLN A 9 -8.92 -14.58 -21.77
C GLN A 9 -7.96 -14.01 -22.84
N GLU A 10 -8.48 -13.51 -23.96
CA GLU A 10 -7.68 -12.96 -25.06
C GLU A 10 -7.60 -11.43 -25.03
N CYS A 11 -8.74 -10.74 -24.93
CA CYS A 11 -8.82 -9.27 -24.98
C CYS A 11 -9.08 -8.62 -23.60
N SER A 12 -9.23 -9.41 -22.53
CA SER A 12 -9.59 -8.93 -21.17
C SER A 12 -10.92 -8.18 -21.05
N ALA A 13 -11.75 -8.18 -22.11
CA ALA A 13 -13.07 -7.54 -22.07
C ALA A 13 -14.02 -8.25 -21.09
N LYS A 14 -14.74 -7.44 -20.32
CA LYS A 14 -15.82 -7.88 -19.41
C LYS A 14 -17.16 -7.84 -20.11
N PHE A 15 -17.98 -8.87 -19.94
CA PHE A 15 -19.32 -8.94 -20.53
C PHE A 15 -20.27 -9.83 -19.73
N ASP A 16 -21.56 -9.52 -19.80
CA ASP A 16 -22.61 -10.20 -19.03
C ASP A 16 -23.46 -11.12 -19.91
N LEU A 17 -23.79 -12.31 -19.40
CA LEU A 17 -24.68 -13.25 -20.09
C LEU A 17 -25.78 -13.79 -19.19
N LYS A 18 -27.00 -13.87 -19.74
CA LYS A 18 -28.14 -14.55 -19.11
C LYS A 18 -28.08 -16.05 -19.43
N ARG A 19 -27.94 -16.91 -18.42
CA ARG A 19 -27.87 -18.38 -18.58
C ARG A 19 -28.67 -19.10 -17.48
N PRO A 20 -29.11 -20.36 -17.70
CA PRO A 20 -29.57 -21.20 -16.60
C PRO A 20 -28.37 -21.60 -15.71
N MET A 21 -28.62 -21.88 -14.42
CA MET A 21 -27.56 -22.22 -13.45
C MET A 21 -26.71 -23.42 -13.91
N SER A 22 -27.32 -24.41 -14.56
CA SER A 22 -26.66 -25.60 -15.13
C SER A 22 -25.69 -25.31 -16.28
N GLN A 23 -25.65 -24.10 -16.81
CA GLN A 23 -24.74 -23.65 -17.87
C GLN A 23 -23.93 -22.43 -17.43
N SER A 24 -23.95 -22.09 -16.14
CA SER A 24 -23.26 -20.89 -15.62
C SER A 24 -21.74 -21.01 -15.71
N ASP A 25 -21.20 -22.21 -15.60
CA ASP A 25 -19.74 -22.45 -15.64
C ASP A 25 -19.23 -22.89 -17.03
N ASN A 26 -20.13 -22.95 -18.02
CA ASN A 26 -19.72 -23.22 -19.40
C ASN A 26 -18.95 -22.01 -19.96
N PRO A 27 -17.93 -22.21 -20.80
CA PRO A 27 -17.27 -21.10 -21.49
C PRO A 27 -18.24 -20.22 -22.29
N ALA A 28 -17.89 -18.96 -22.48
CA ALA A 28 -18.66 -18.00 -23.25
C ALA A 28 -17.84 -17.45 -24.42
N THR A 29 -18.49 -17.19 -25.55
CA THR A 29 -17.87 -16.49 -26.69
C THR A 29 -17.86 -15.00 -26.41
N CYS A 30 -16.69 -14.37 -26.47
CA CYS A 30 -16.53 -12.94 -26.31
C CYS A 30 -17.17 -12.18 -27.49
N PRO A 31 -17.99 -11.13 -27.26
CA PRO A 31 -18.58 -10.35 -28.35
C PRO A 31 -17.55 -9.50 -29.12
N GLU A 32 -16.41 -9.15 -28.51
CA GLU A 32 -15.41 -8.25 -29.10
C GLU A 32 -14.42 -8.96 -30.04
N CYS A 33 -13.93 -10.14 -29.65
CA CYS A 33 -12.89 -10.86 -30.40
C CYS A 33 -13.26 -12.32 -30.76
N THR A 34 -14.47 -12.77 -30.45
CA THR A 34 -14.92 -14.19 -30.54
C THR A 34 -14.12 -15.20 -29.72
N GLY A 35 -13.11 -14.75 -28.96
CA GLY A 35 -12.30 -15.56 -28.06
C GLY A 35 -13.07 -16.11 -26.87
N VAL A 36 -12.41 -16.96 -26.09
CA VAL A 36 -13.05 -17.63 -24.94
C VAL A 36 -13.08 -16.71 -23.72
N GLY A 37 -14.25 -16.61 -23.09
CA GLY A 37 -14.47 -15.96 -21.80
C GLY A 37 -14.88 -16.95 -20.72
N GLU A 38 -14.29 -16.78 -19.54
CA GLU A 38 -14.56 -17.58 -18.35
C GLU A 38 -15.41 -16.79 -17.36
N ARG A 39 -16.29 -17.50 -16.63
CA ARG A 39 -17.17 -16.87 -15.64
C ARG A 39 -16.36 -16.33 -14.47
N VAL A 40 -16.63 -15.09 -14.11
CA VAL A 40 -16.13 -14.48 -12.88
C VAL A 40 -17.22 -14.51 -11.83
N TYR A 41 -16.86 -14.98 -10.64
CA TYR A 41 -17.72 -14.86 -9.46
C TYR A 41 -17.49 -13.48 -8.87
N SER A 42 -18.52 -12.63 -8.83
CA SER A 42 -18.48 -11.36 -8.11
C SER A 42 -18.27 -11.67 -6.62
N VAL A 43 -17.03 -11.52 -6.14
CA VAL A 43 -16.68 -11.86 -4.75
C VAL A 43 -17.29 -10.83 -3.82
N PHE A 44 -18.43 -11.15 -3.22
CA PHE A 44 -18.98 -10.37 -2.13
C PHE A 44 -18.19 -10.69 -0.86
N THR A 45 -17.13 -9.92 -0.62
CA THR A 45 -16.07 -10.25 0.35
C THR A 45 -16.50 -10.07 1.81
N ALA A 46 -17.28 -11.02 2.33
CA ALA A 46 -17.36 -11.27 3.77
C ALA A 46 -16.03 -11.90 4.23
N LEU A 47 -15.06 -11.06 4.58
CA LEU A 47 -13.67 -11.46 4.77
C LEU A 47 -13.45 -12.28 6.05
N THR A 48 -13.52 -13.61 5.96
CA THR A 48 -12.92 -14.52 6.94
C THR A 48 -11.64 -15.14 6.38
N LYS A 49 -10.70 -15.42 7.30
CA LYS A 49 -9.26 -15.55 7.03
C LYS A 49 -8.89 -16.99 6.63
N GLY A 50 -8.30 -17.23 5.45
CA GLY A 50 -7.86 -18.59 5.07
C GLY A 50 -7.15 -18.72 3.71
N ILE A 51 -5.84 -18.95 3.76
CA ILE A 51 -4.90 -19.23 2.64
C ILE A 51 -5.34 -20.40 1.73
N GLY A 52 -5.07 -20.31 0.42
CA GLY A 52 -5.05 -21.51 -0.45
C GLY A 52 -5.14 -21.29 -1.97
N THR A 53 -4.15 -20.67 -2.61
CA THR A 53 -4.05 -20.68 -4.08
C THR A 53 -3.61 -22.05 -4.60
N ILE A 54 -4.57 -22.89 -4.98
CA ILE A 54 -4.28 -24.13 -5.73
C ILE A 54 -3.97 -23.75 -7.18
N SER A 55 -2.68 -23.66 -7.50
CA SER A 55 -2.19 -23.75 -8.88
C SER A 55 -1.77 -25.18 -9.19
N THR A 56 -2.47 -25.83 -10.12
CA THR A 56 -2.00 -27.04 -10.79
C THR A 56 -1.84 -26.76 -12.28
N ARG A 57 -0.60 -26.46 -12.70
CA ARG A 57 -0.23 -26.44 -14.12
C ARG A 57 -0.01 -27.87 -14.58
N HIS A 58 -0.41 -28.19 -15.81
CA HIS A 58 0.30 -29.17 -16.64
C HIS A 58 0.28 -28.70 -18.10
N SER A 59 1.39 -28.90 -18.79
CA SER A 59 1.68 -28.31 -20.10
C SER A 59 2.19 -29.36 -21.09
N SER A 60 1.56 -29.45 -22.26
CA SER A 60 2.06 -30.00 -23.54
C SER A 60 0.89 -30.04 -24.54
N GLY A 61 1.02 -29.75 -25.84
CA GLY A 61 2.10 -29.19 -26.65
C GLY A 61 1.68 -29.19 -28.15
N GLY A 62 2.43 -28.53 -29.04
CA GLY A 62 2.37 -28.84 -30.49
C GLY A 62 1.96 -27.75 -31.52
N GLY A 63 2.88 -26.83 -31.82
CA GLY A 63 3.41 -26.64 -33.20
C GLY A 63 2.63 -25.92 -34.34
N ARG A 64 3.32 -24.94 -34.97
CA ARG A 64 3.15 -24.40 -36.36
C ARG A 64 1.85 -23.58 -36.58
N GLY A 65 1.83 -22.27 -36.87
CA GLY A 65 2.66 -21.47 -37.79
C GLY A 65 1.86 -21.23 -39.08
N THR A 66 1.78 -20.04 -39.70
CA THR A 66 2.55 -18.77 -39.64
C THR A 66 1.60 -17.57 -39.97
N ALA A 67 1.92 -16.27 -39.95
CA ALA A 67 3.21 -15.53 -39.97
C ALA A 67 3.11 -14.18 -39.20
N VAL A 68 3.89 -13.15 -39.57
CA VAL A 68 3.94 -11.83 -38.89
C VAL A 68 3.78 -10.67 -39.87
N VAL A 69 2.83 -9.76 -39.61
CA VAL A 69 2.82 -8.40 -40.16
C VAL A 69 3.27 -7.44 -39.06
N ALA A 70 4.45 -6.84 -39.22
CA ALA A 70 5.00 -5.92 -38.23
C ALA A 70 4.44 -4.49 -38.44
N PRO A 71 3.82 -3.86 -37.42
CA PRO A 71 3.57 -2.43 -37.45
C PRO A 71 4.88 -1.65 -37.26
N ARG A 72 4.95 -0.47 -37.87
CA ARG A 72 6.17 0.35 -37.99
C ARG A 72 6.68 0.83 -36.63
N ARG A 73 8.00 0.77 -36.44
CA ARG A 73 8.69 1.51 -35.38
C ARG A 73 8.66 3.02 -35.66
N SER A 74 7.80 3.74 -34.94
CA SER A 74 8.06 5.15 -34.64
C SER A 74 8.90 5.20 -33.37
N ALA A 75 10.22 5.28 -33.52
CA ALA A 75 11.14 5.37 -32.41
C ALA A 75 11.10 6.78 -31.80
N SER A 76 10.25 6.99 -30.79
CA SER A 76 10.48 8.03 -29.79
C SER A 76 11.19 7.38 -28.60
N GLN A 77 12.48 7.71 -28.41
CA GLN A 77 13.24 7.28 -27.26
C GLN A 77 12.93 8.17 -26.05
N ASN A 78 11.72 8.06 -25.50
CA ASN A 78 11.51 8.45 -24.11
C ASN A 78 11.88 7.26 -23.24
N GLN A 79 12.93 7.45 -22.43
CA GLN A 79 13.15 6.63 -21.24
C GLN A 79 12.03 6.97 -20.25
N GLU A 80 10.89 6.30 -20.39
CA GLU A 80 9.88 6.23 -19.34
C GLU A 80 10.52 5.49 -18.17
N SER A 81 11.18 6.23 -17.27
CA SER A 81 11.73 5.68 -16.04
C SER A 81 10.60 4.97 -15.29
N ALA A 82 10.87 3.78 -14.76
CA ALA A 82 9.89 3.05 -13.97
C ALA A 82 9.30 3.99 -12.90
N PRO A 83 7.96 3.99 -12.70
CA PRO A 83 7.31 4.97 -11.85
C PRO A 83 8.00 5.01 -10.49
N PRO A 84 8.34 6.22 -9.98
CA PRO A 84 9.27 6.35 -8.87
C PRO A 84 8.76 5.56 -7.66
N ASP A 85 9.61 4.69 -7.13
CA ASP A 85 9.28 3.86 -5.98
C ASP A 85 9.39 4.72 -4.72
N ILE A 86 8.25 5.27 -4.30
CA ILE A 86 8.13 6.09 -3.09
C ILE A 86 8.81 5.45 -1.87
N LEU A 87 8.88 4.12 -1.75
CA LEU A 87 9.60 3.48 -0.64
C LEU A 87 11.09 3.77 -0.63
N LYS A 88 11.73 3.84 -1.82
CA LYS A 88 13.14 4.18 -1.96
C LYS A 88 13.39 5.65 -1.66
N GLU A 89 12.47 6.51 -2.06
CA GLU A 89 12.55 7.95 -1.77
C GLU A 89 12.41 8.19 -0.26
N LEU A 90 11.39 7.63 0.39
CA LEU A 90 11.20 7.75 1.85
C LEU A 90 12.36 7.13 2.63
N PHE A 91 12.94 6.01 2.17
CA PHE A 91 14.13 5.43 2.79
C PHE A 91 15.34 6.37 2.68
N SER A 92 15.62 6.89 1.47
CA SER A 92 16.71 7.84 1.21
C SER A 92 16.58 9.12 2.05
N ILE A 93 15.36 9.66 2.14
CA ILE A 93 15.04 10.82 2.98
C ILE A 93 15.39 10.51 4.44
N LEU A 94 14.86 9.41 5.00
CA LEU A 94 15.13 9.04 6.40
C LEU A 94 16.62 8.75 6.64
N GLU A 95 17.32 8.14 5.69
CA GLU A 95 18.75 7.81 5.80
C GLU A 95 19.62 9.08 5.86
N SER A 96 19.18 10.18 5.25
CA SER A 96 19.87 11.47 5.32
C SER A 96 19.77 12.19 6.68
N ILE A 97 18.88 11.74 7.58
CA ILE A 97 18.60 12.43 8.84
C ILE A 97 19.68 12.12 9.90
N PRO A 98 20.29 13.14 10.53
CA PRO A 98 21.31 12.93 11.54
C PRO A 98 20.76 12.26 12.81
N THR A 99 21.48 11.26 13.31
CA THR A 99 21.02 10.42 14.42
C THR A 99 21.46 10.93 15.79
N GLY A 100 20.64 10.62 16.80
CA GLY A 100 20.96 10.80 18.22
C GLY A 100 21.19 12.26 18.64
N THR A 101 20.56 13.21 17.98
CA THR A 101 20.37 14.58 18.48
C THR A 101 19.01 14.68 19.17
N GLN A 102 18.76 15.74 19.95
CA GLN A 102 17.38 16.15 20.18
C GLN A 102 16.76 16.58 18.84
N GLY A 103 15.45 16.39 18.66
CA GLY A 103 14.75 16.77 17.42
C GLY A 103 14.72 15.72 16.30
N THR A 104 15.32 14.52 16.47
CA THR A 104 15.33 13.51 15.39
C THR A 104 13.91 13.03 15.02
N ILE A 105 12.97 12.97 15.97
CA ILE A 105 11.58 12.57 15.70
C ILE A 105 10.87 13.61 14.83
N GLU A 106 10.99 14.88 15.22
CA GLU A 106 10.41 16.04 14.56
C GLU A 106 10.98 16.16 13.13
N ALA A 107 12.30 16.02 12.98
CA ALA A 107 12.97 15.99 11.68
C ALA A 107 12.49 14.84 10.78
N CYS A 108 12.20 13.65 11.35
CA CYS A 108 11.63 12.54 10.58
C CYS A 108 10.25 12.90 10.02
N ILE A 109 9.36 13.52 10.81
CA ILE A 109 8.04 13.93 10.32
C ILE A 109 8.17 15.05 9.29
N ASP A 110 9.01 16.06 9.56
CA ASP A 110 9.26 17.20 8.66
C ASP A 110 9.71 16.75 7.26
N GLU A 111 10.73 15.91 7.18
CA GLU A 111 11.30 15.50 5.90
C GLU A 111 10.43 14.45 5.19
N LEU A 112 9.76 13.54 5.92
CA LEU A 112 8.74 12.66 5.33
C LEU A 112 7.59 13.48 4.73
N GLU A 113 7.08 14.48 5.44
CA GLU A 113 6.01 15.35 4.93
C GLU A 113 6.43 16.07 3.65
N LYS A 114 7.61 16.69 3.63
CA LYS A 114 8.16 17.37 2.45
C LYS A 114 8.31 16.42 1.26
N GLY A 115 8.93 15.26 1.47
CA GLY A 115 9.12 14.24 0.44
C GLY A 115 7.81 13.75 -0.15
N ILE A 116 6.82 13.42 0.69
CA ILE A 116 5.51 12.95 0.25
C ILE A 116 4.75 14.03 -0.52
N ARG A 117 4.79 15.29 -0.05
CA ARG A 117 4.19 16.42 -0.77
C ARG A 117 4.84 16.63 -2.14
N ASN A 118 6.16 16.46 -2.26
CA ASN A 118 6.88 16.54 -3.53
C ASN A 118 6.54 15.37 -4.47
N PHE A 119 6.55 14.14 -3.96
CA PHE A 119 6.23 12.92 -4.72
C PHE A 119 4.82 12.99 -5.33
N TYR A 120 3.83 13.43 -4.54
CA TYR A 120 2.44 13.55 -4.99
C TYR A 120 2.07 14.93 -5.56
N ALA A 121 3.03 15.82 -5.83
CA ALA A 121 2.76 17.21 -6.22
C ALA A 121 1.94 17.37 -7.52
N SER A 122 1.95 16.37 -8.40
CA SER A 122 1.16 16.34 -9.64
C SER A 122 -0.29 15.90 -9.45
N ASP A 123 -0.63 15.29 -8.32
CA ASP A 123 -1.93 14.66 -8.07
C ASP A 123 -2.78 15.51 -7.12
N GLN A 124 -3.54 16.45 -7.70
CA GLN A 124 -4.39 17.41 -6.97
C GLN A 124 -5.48 16.78 -6.10
N ALA A 125 -5.77 15.48 -6.27
CA ALA A 125 -6.71 14.75 -5.43
C ALA A 125 -6.08 14.31 -4.09
N ILE A 126 -4.75 14.30 -3.98
CA ILE A 126 -4.02 13.90 -2.78
C ILE A 126 -4.02 15.02 -1.75
N THR A 127 -4.36 14.64 -0.51
CA THR A 127 -4.16 15.45 0.68
C THR A 127 -3.11 14.77 1.56
N VAL A 128 -2.15 15.58 2.03
CA VAL A 128 -1.20 15.20 3.07
C VAL A 128 -1.54 16.04 4.29
N GLU A 129 -1.97 15.39 5.37
CA GLU A 129 -2.30 16.03 6.64
C GLU A 129 -1.31 15.59 7.71
N ARG A 130 -0.75 16.57 8.42
CA ARG A 130 0.07 16.36 9.60
C ARG A 130 -0.72 16.72 10.84
N ARG A 131 -0.53 15.95 11.90
CA ARG A 131 -1.09 16.23 13.22
C ARG A 131 -0.52 17.54 13.77
N ALA A 132 -1.40 18.49 14.06
CA ALA A 132 -1.05 19.65 14.89
C ALA A 132 -0.77 19.19 16.33
N GLU A 133 0.18 19.84 17.02
CA GLU A 133 0.51 19.49 18.40
C GLU A 133 -0.74 19.42 19.30
N PRO A 134 -0.83 18.43 20.21
CA PRO A 134 -1.98 18.29 21.08
C PRO A 134 -2.11 19.54 21.96
N ARG A 135 -3.21 20.29 21.77
CA ARG A 135 -3.59 21.39 22.67
C ARG A 135 -3.54 20.86 24.12
N SER A 136 -2.78 21.53 24.97
CA SER A 136 -2.53 21.10 26.35
C SER A 136 -3.83 20.87 27.11
N GLY A 137 -4.09 19.62 27.52
CA GLY A 137 -5.31 19.28 28.27
C GLY A 137 -5.74 17.81 28.27
N SER A 138 -5.23 16.95 27.37
CA SER A 138 -5.69 15.55 27.23
C SER A 138 -4.81 14.49 27.94
N ALA A 139 -4.29 14.81 29.12
CA ALA A 139 -3.53 13.84 29.91
C ALA A 139 -4.40 12.62 30.27
N GLY A 140 -3.95 11.41 29.87
CA GLY A 140 -4.54 10.14 30.30
C GLY A 140 -5.57 9.48 29.38
N ARG A 141 -5.84 10.00 28.17
CA ARG A 141 -6.61 9.28 27.14
C ARG A 141 -5.71 8.77 26.01
N PRO A 142 -5.89 7.53 25.51
CA PRO A 142 -5.16 7.06 24.34
C PRO A 142 -5.58 7.88 23.11
N SER A 143 -4.63 8.57 22.47
CA SER A 143 -4.88 9.25 21.20
C SER A 143 -4.67 8.28 20.03
N PHE A 144 -5.70 8.08 19.20
CA PHE A 144 -5.59 7.28 17.97
C PHE A 144 -5.08 8.10 16.75
N GLU A 145 -4.67 9.34 16.98
CA GLU A 145 -4.15 10.25 15.96
C GLU A 145 -2.74 9.83 15.53
N VAL A 146 -2.57 9.53 14.24
CA VAL A 146 -1.28 9.31 13.59
C VAL A 146 -0.55 10.64 13.39
N ASP A 147 0.77 10.62 13.15
CA ASP A 147 1.56 11.86 13.06
C ASP A 147 1.44 12.50 11.68
N LEU A 148 1.34 11.68 10.62
CA LEU A 148 1.13 12.09 9.24
C LEU A 148 0.18 11.09 8.54
N ALA A 149 -0.75 11.59 7.73
CA ALA A 149 -1.67 10.79 6.93
C ALA A 149 -1.73 11.30 5.48
N VAL A 150 -1.91 10.37 4.54
CA VAL A 150 -1.98 10.67 3.09
C VAL A 150 -3.17 9.95 2.50
N TRP A 151 -4.05 10.67 1.83
CA TRP A 151 -5.25 10.11 1.21
C TRP A 151 -5.65 10.82 -0.08
N ARG A 152 -6.47 10.16 -0.88
CA ARG A 152 -7.08 10.68 -2.10
C ARG A 152 -8.53 11.05 -1.85
N SER A 153 -8.87 12.32 -2.04
CA SER A 153 -10.25 12.79 -2.04
C SER A 153 -10.90 12.67 -3.43
N ARG A 154 -12.23 12.64 -3.49
CA ARG A 154 -13.00 12.81 -4.73
C ARG A 154 -14.17 13.76 -4.47
N ASP A 155 -14.39 14.68 -5.41
CA ASP A 155 -15.60 15.48 -5.47
C ASP A 155 -16.81 14.60 -5.84
N VAL A 156 -17.97 14.91 -5.27
CA VAL A 156 -19.30 14.36 -5.59
C VAL A 156 -20.29 15.52 -5.59
N ASP A 157 -21.28 15.46 -6.49
CA ASP A 157 -22.37 16.44 -6.50
C ASP A 157 -23.23 16.29 -5.24
N GLY A 158 -23.43 17.39 -4.51
CA GLY A 158 -24.27 17.41 -3.33
C GLY A 158 -25.77 17.33 -3.65
N ASN A 159 -26.58 17.23 -2.60
CA ASN A 159 -28.05 17.23 -2.71
C ASN A 159 -28.63 18.55 -3.26
N SER A 160 -27.81 19.62 -3.30
CA SER A 160 -28.09 20.87 -4.00
C SER A 160 -27.07 21.05 -5.13
N SER A 161 -27.51 21.55 -6.28
CA SER A 161 -26.71 21.63 -7.53
C SER A 161 -25.54 22.63 -7.50
N LEU A 162 -25.21 23.20 -6.34
CA LEU A 162 -24.20 24.24 -6.17
C LEU A 162 -23.09 23.86 -5.18
N GLU A 163 -23.28 22.83 -4.34
CA GLU A 163 -22.29 22.39 -3.35
C GLU A 163 -21.68 21.05 -3.74
N LYS A 164 -20.43 21.08 -4.21
CA LYS A 164 -19.62 19.86 -4.35
C LYS A 164 -19.15 19.41 -2.96
N GLN A 165 -19.47 18.17 -2.60
CA GLN A 165 -18.95 17.53 -1.40
C GLN A 165 -17.69 16.72 -1.73
N ARG A 166 -16.79 16.54 -0.76
CA ARG A 166 -15.64 15.65 -0.90
C ARG A 166 -15.72 14.50 0.09
N TYR A 167 -15.42 13.30 -0.39
CA TYR A 167 -15.17 12.15 0.47
C TYR A 167 -13.76 11.60 0.26
N ILE A 168 -13.24 10.92 1.26
CA ILE A 168 -11.97 10.18 1.16
C ILE A 168 -12.24 8.89 0.40
N SER A 169 -11.67 8.77 -0.81
CA SER A 169 -11.85 7.61 -1.68
C SER A 169 -10.84 6.49 -1.41
N GLU A 170 -9.66 6.84 -0.87
CA GLU A 170 -8.55 5.91 -0.67
C GLU A 170 -7.58 6.53 0.35
N VAL A 171 -7.18 5.77 1.38
CA VAL A 171 -6.10 6.16 2.31
C VAL A 171 -4.83 5.45 1.90
N LEU A 172 -3.83 6.21 1.44
CA LEU A 172 -2.58 5.66 0.91
C LEU A 172 -1.61 5.32 2.04
N TRP A 173 -1.39 6.27 2.95
CA TRP A 173 -0.39 6.16 4.00
C TRP A 173 -0.85 6.66 5.36
N GLN A 174 -0.32 6.04 6.41
CA GLN A 174 -0.29 6.55 7.78
C GLN A 174 1.10 6.35 8.37
N PHE A 175 1.62 7.37 9.04
CA PHE A 175 2.93 7.36 9.68
C PHE A 175 2.80 7.62 11.17
N VAL A 176 3.60 6.91 11.96
CA VAL A 176 3.84 7.23 13.36
C VAL A 176 5.34 7.21 13.64
N THR A 177 5.74 8.05 14.58
CA THR A 177 7.11 8.21 15.03
C THR A 177 7.15 8.07 16.55
N ALA A 178 8.25 7.56 17.08
CA ALA A 178 8.42 7.35 18.51
C ALA A 178 9.89 7.13 18.89
N ALA A 179 10.21 7.33 20.17
CA ALA A 179 11.38 6.68 20.77
C ALA A 179 11.13 5.17 20.89
N GLY A 180 12.19 4.35 20.91
CA GLY A 180 12.06 2.88 20.96
C GLY A 180 11.18 2.33 22.09
N GLN A 181 11.20 2.98 23.27
CA GLN A 181 10.38 2.61 24.43
C GLN A 181 8.87 2.83 24.23
N ASP A 182 8.48 3.79 23.38
CA ASP A 182 7.09 4.19 23.14
C ASP A 182 6.49 3.51 21.90
N ALA A 183 7.27 2.66 21.22
CA ALA A 183 6.94 2.09 19.92
C ALA A 183 5.64 1.25 19.90
N VAL A 184 5.29 0.57 21.00
CA VAL A 184 4.01 -0.17 21.11
C VAL A 184 2.83 0.79 21.15
N SER A 185 2.95 1.88 21.91
CA SER A 185 1.93 2.94 21.97
C SER A 185 1.74 3.59 20.59
N ALA A 186 2.84 3.85 19.88
CA ALA A 186 2.81 4.35 18.51
C ALA A 186 2.14 3.38 17.53
N LEU A 187 2.52 2.10 17.55
CA LEU A 187 1.94 1.07 16.67
C LEU A 187 0.42 0.92 16.89
N ASN A 188 -0.07 1.02 18.13
CA ASN A 188 -1.51 0.93 18.41
C ASN A 188 -2.34 2.01 17.69
N ARG A 189 -1.76 3.18 17.40
CA ARG A 189 -2.41 4.25 16.62
C ARG A 189 -2.63 3.86 15.14
N LEU A 190 -1.82 2.94 14.63
CA LEU A 190 -1.94 2.42 13.27
C LEU A 190 -2.96 1.28 13.12
N ILE A 191 -3.27 0.53 14.18
CA ILE A 191 -4.12 -0.70 14.10
C ILE A 191 -5.52 -0.39 13.56
N LEU A 192 -6.14 0.71 14.02
CA LEU A 192 -7.48 1.14 13.57
C LEU A 192 -7.45 1.88 12.23
N GLY A 193 -6.27 2.15 11.68
CA GLY A 193 -6.09 2.95 10.47
C GLY A 193 -6.44 2.19 9.19
N ALA A 194 -7.13 2.85 8.26
CA ALA A 194 -7.54 2.25 6.98
C ALA A 194 -6.47 2.28 5.87
N ALA A 195 -5.27 2.83 6.13
CA ALA A 195 -4.27 3.03 5.08
C ALA A 195 -3.75 1.73 4.44
N GLN A 196 -3.57 1.75 3.12
CA GLN A 196 -2.93 0.67 2.38
C GLN A 196 -1.49 0.41 2.83
N ARG A 197 -0.78 1.46 3.26
CA ARG A 197 0.59 1.40 3.77
C ARG A 197 0.70 2.12 5.11
N LYS A 198 1.48 1.54 6.02
CA LYS A 198 1.65 2.03 7.39
C LYS A 198 3.13 1.99 7.74
N MET A 199 3.72 3.11 8.14
CA MET A 199 5.12 3.18 8.51
C MET A 199 5.26 3.63 9.97
N ILE A 200 6.04 2.89 10.74
CA ILE A 200 6.49 3.29 12.08
C ILE A 200 7.99 3.61 12.03
N VAL A 201 8.37 4.79 12.50
CA VAL A 201 9.76 5.24 12.59
C VAL A 201 10.17 5.32 14.06
N CYS A 202 11.06 4.42 14.48
CA CYS A 202 11.57 4.34 15.84
C CYS A 202 12.98 4.95 15.94
N THR A 203 13.17 5.88 16.86
CA THR A 203 14.47 6.50 17.15
C THR A 203 15.08 5.98 18.44
N ASN A 204 16.41 6.07 18.56
CA ASN A 204 17.18 5.68 19.75
C ASN A 204 16.90 4.24 20.22
N VAL A 205 16.92 3.28 19.29
CA VAL A 205 16.66 1.87 19.58
C VAL A 205 17.96 1.14 19.94
N GLU A 206 18.01 0.51 21.11
CA GLU A 206 19.18 -0.25 21.57
C GLU A 206 19.24 -1.67 20.97
N ASP A 207 18.13 -2.41 20.96
CA ASP A 207 18.03 -3.73 20.32
C ASP A 207 16.87 -3.77 19.31
N SER A 208 17.25 -3.73 18.03
CA SER A 208 16.32 -3.89 16.91
C SER A 208 15.61 -5.25 16.91
N THR A 209 16.26 -6.31 17.38
CA THR A 209 15.73 -7.67 17.36
C THR A 209 14.64 -7.85 18.41
N ALA A 210 14.86 -7.34 19.62
CA ALA A 210 13.81 -7.23 20.64
C ALA A 210 12.62 -6.41 20.14
N LEU A 211 12.87 -5.24 19.51
CA LEU A 211 11.82 -4.38 18.98
C LEU A 211 11.00 -5.06 17.86
N LEU A 212 11.65 -5.73 16.91
CA LEU A 212 10.99 -6.49 15.85
C LEU A 212 10.06 -7.57 16.41
N ASN A 213 10.52 -8.32 17.42
CA ASN A 213 9.71 -9.34 18.10
C ASN A 213 8.52 -8.73 18.87
N LEU A 214 8.76 -7.62 19.58
CA LEU A 214 7.75 -6.89 20.35
C LEU A 214 6.61 -6.36 19.45
N LEU A 215 6.95 -5.70 18.34
CA LEU A 215 5.98 -5.07 17.44
C LEU A 215 5.28 -6.07 16.51
N ARG A 216 5.83 -7.28 16.31
CA ARG A 216 5.33 -8.27 15.36
C ARG A 216 3.83 -8.53 15.46
N ARG A 217 3.30 -8.76 16.67
CA ARG A 217 1.88 -9.12 16.86
C ARG A 217 0.93 -7.96 16.58
N GLY A 218 1.32 -6.73 16.93
CA GLY A 218 0.54 -5.53 16.57
C GLY A 218 0.58 -5.27 15.07
N ALA A 219 1.73 -5.47 14.43
CA ALA A 219 1.90 -5.30 12.99
C ALA A 219 1.11 -6.37 12.19
N GLU A 220 1.04 -7.62 12.69
CA GLU A 220 0.17 -8.70 12.16
C GLU A 220 -1.34 -8.38 12.29
N ALA A 221 -1.73 -7.42 13.14
CA ALA A 221 -3.12 -7.00 13.34
C ALA A 221 -3.51 -5.77 12.50
N CYS A 222 -2.54 -5.01 11.99
CA CYS A 222 -2.80 -3.88 11.09
C CYS A 222 -3.36 -4.33 9.74
N SER A 223 -4.23 -3.51 9.15
CA SER A 223 -4.60 -3.62 7.73
C SER A 223 -3.48 -3.08 6.82
N GLY A 224 -3.38 -3.58 5.59
CA GLY A 224 -2.40 -3.10 4.62
C GLY A 224 -0.95 -3.57 4.88
N GLN A 225 0.01 -2.93 4.21
CA GLN A 225 1.44 -3.21 4.33
C GLN A 225 2.04 -2.43 5.51
N VAL A 226 2.79 -3.10 6.39
CA VAL A 226 3.46 -2.46 7.53
C VAL A 226 4.96 -2.42 7.32
N TYR A 227 5.53 -1.23 7.54
CA TYR A 227 6.94 -0.91 7.45
C TYR A 227 7.45 -0.43 8.81
N LEU A 228 8.64 -0.87 9.20
CA LEU A 228 9.33 -0.40 10.40
C LEU A 228 10.69 0.15 9.99
N CYS A 229 10.93 1.42 10.33
CA CYS A 229 12.21 2.11 10.19
C CYS A 229 12.82 2.28 11.58
N VAL A 230 14.11 1.98 11.75
CA VAL A 230 14.82 2.08 13.02
C VAL A 230 16.11 2.86 12.86
N PHE A 231 16.25 3.90 13.67
CA PHE A 231 17.52 4.55 13.95
C PHE A 231 18.11 3.97 15.25
N PRO A 232 19.29 3.33 15.19
CA PRO A 232 19.94 2.75 16.36
C PRO A 232 20.41 3.82 17.35
N ALA A 233 20.55 3.43 18.62
CA ALA A 233 21.12 4.29 19.65
C ALA A 233 22.63 4.52 19.42
N LYS A 234 23.11 5.75 19.68
CA LYS A 234 24.50 6.20 19.46
C LYS A 234 25.61 5.36 20.11
N LYS A 235 25.28 4.47 21.04
CA LYS A 235 26.22 3.64 21.79
C LYS A 235 26.43 2.24 21.21
N ASP A 236 25.64 1.82 20.21
CA ASP A 236 25.82 0.51 19.57
C ASP A 236 27.03 0.55 18.61
N PRO A 237 28.15 -0.16 18.89
CA PRO A 237 29.32 -0.17 18.01
C PRO A 237 29.09 -0.95 16.70
N ARG A 238 27.95 -1.62 16.56
CA ARG A 238 27.51 -2.38 15.38
C ARG A 238 26.42 -1.62 14.59
N ALA A 239 26.12 -0.38 14.97
CA ALA A 239 25.14 0.48 14.32
C ALA A 239 25.58 0.90 12.90
N HIS A 240 25.32 0.04 11.92
CA HIS A 240 25.01 0.50 10.57
C HIS A 240 23.74 1.39 10.63
N GLY A 241 23.59 2.31 9.68
CA GLY A 241 22.69 3.48 9.73
C GLY A 241 21.18 3.21 9.85
N LEU A 242 20.37 3.86 9.02
CA LEU A 242 18.94 3.56 8.98
C LEU A 242 18.73 2.09 8.60
N ARG A 243 17.89 1.37 9.34
CA ARG A 243 17.45 0.03 8.96
C ARG A 243 15.94 0.00 8.78
N MET A 244 15.48 -0.63 7.70
CA MET A 244 14.06 -0.74 7.37
C MET A 244 13.66 -2.19 7.18
N TRP A 245 12.43 -2.52 7.59
CA TRP A 245 11.82 -3.84 7.39
C TRP A 245 10.39 -3.70 6.87
N MET A 246 9.96 -4.67 6.06
CA MET A 246 8.56 -4.86 5.66
C MET A 246 8.02 -6.15 6.29
N LEU A 247 6.83 -6.09 6.89
CA LEU A 247 6.12 -7.28 7.35
C LEU A 247 5.53 -8.04 6.15
N LYS A 248 6.00 -9.27 5.90
CA LYS A 248 5.42 -10.20 4.91
C LYS A 248 5.11 -11.52 5.62
N SER A 249 3.88 -12.03 5.48
CA SER A 249 3.45 -13.34 6.03
C SER A 249 3.78 -13.55 7.53
N GLY A 250 3.61 -12.50 8.35
CA GLY A 250 3.90 -12.55 9.79
C GLY A 250 5.39 -12.62 10.14
N ARG A 251 6.29 -12.23 9.24
CA ARG A 251 7.73 -12.09 9.49
C ARG A 251 8.22 -10.73 8.99
N TRP A 252 9.14 -10.13 9.73
CA TRP A 252 9.86 -8.96 9.26
C TRP A 252 10.95 -9.39 8.28
N ASN A 253 10.97 -8.76 7.12
CA ASN A 253 11.99 -8.96 6.09
C ASN A 253 12.73 -7.63 5.98
N PRO A 254 14.08 -7.61 5.91
CA PRO A 254 14.83 -6.39 5.61
C PRO A 254 14.33 -5.73 4.32
N TYR A 255 14.72 -4.46 4.14
CA TYR A 255 14.54 -3.69 2.91
C TYR A 255 15.80 -2.82 2.75
N PRO A 256 16.37 -2.67 1.54
CA PRO A 256 15.81 -3.04 0.23
C PRO A 256 15.98 -4.52 -0.22
N ASP A 257 16.57 -5.39 0.61
CA ASP A 257 16.88 -6.80 0.31
C ASP A 257 15.67 -7.74 0.05
#